data_AF-U6MJV3-F1
#
_entry.id   AF-U6MJV3-F1
#
_cell.length_a   1.000
_cell.length_b   1.000
_cell.length_c   1.000
_cell.angle_alpha   90.00
_cell.angle_beta   90.00
_cell.angle_gamma   90.00
#
_symmetry.space_group_name_H-M   'P 1'
#
loop_
_entity.id
_entity.type
_entity.pdbx_description
1 polymer ?
#
loop_
_entity_poly.entity_id
_entity_poly.type
_entity_poly.pdbx_seq_one_letter_code
_entity_poly.pdbx_strand_id
1 'polypeptide(L)'
;MGGEAEAAGAGRPRDPSPEIRFRNYVPKDPKLRQFCLPRPSVEELEKQIAKEAQEAVQAAKEEDILSQVVPRRPNWDLKRDVERKITILSRRTDKAIVQLIREKIEQNKKAKELAGAEGVGKKDFETATEHLSKEEIELGQTVMNAMNEMDEIDDFDEEEEA
;
A
#
# COMPACT_ATOMS: atom_id res chain seq x y z
N MET A 1 38.86 -32.12 -64.23
CA MET A 1 38.27 -30.83 -64.64
C MET A 1 37.46 -30.37 -63.44
N GLY A 2 37.89 -29.47 -62.56
CA GLY A 2 38.73 -28.28 -62.71
C GLY A 2 37.85 -27.05 -62.45
N GLY A 3 38.21 -26.23 -61.45
CA GLY A 3 37.59 -24.93 -61.12
C GLY A 3 36.84 -24.95 -59.78
N GLU A 4 37.46 -24.69 -58.62
CA GLU A 4 37.93 -23.40 -58.09
C GLU A 4 36.82 -22.34 -57.95
N ALA A 5 36.40 -22.12 -56.71
CA ALA A 5 35.92 -20.82 -56.22
C ALA A 5 36.38 -20.69 -54.76
N GLU A 6 37.62 -20.23 -54.63
CA GLU A 6 38.18 -19.61 -53.44
C GLU A 6 37.36 -18.36 -53.09
N ALA A 7 36.84 -18.27 -51.86
CA ALA A 7 36.53 -17.00 -51.22
C ALA A 7 37.04 -17.09 -49.79
N ALA A 8 38.30 -16.69 -49.64
CA ALA A 8 38.96 -16.46 -48.36
C ALA A 8 38.21 -15.39 -47.56
N GLY A 9 37.48 -15.82 -46.53
CA GLY A 9 37.13 -14.96 -45.40
C GLY A 9 38.07 -15.28 -44.25
N ALA A 10 39.03 -14.40 -43.97
CA ALA A 10 39.96 -14.53 -42.85
C ALA A 10 39.19 -14.65 -41.51
N GLY A 11 39.03 -15.88 -41.03
CA GLY A 11 38.39 -16.18 -39.76
C GLY A 11 39.39 -16.03 -38.61
N ARG A 12 39.21 -15.00 -37.80
CA ARG A 12 39.83 -14.85 -36.47
C ARG A 12 39.72 -16.19 -35.70
N PRO A 13 40.72 -16.64 -34.91
CA PRO A 13 40.61 -17.88 -34.13
C PRO A 13 39.32 -17.82 -33.30
N ARG A 14 38.40 -18.75 -33.60
CA ARG A 14 37.09 -18.79 -32.96
C ARG A 14 37.29 -19.45 -31.60
N ASP A 15 37.19 -18.66 -30.54
CA ASP A 15 37.15 -19.15 -29.17
C ASP A 15 36.13 -20.32 -29.05
N PRO A 16 36.38 -21.33 -28.19
CA PRO A 16 35.46 -22.45 -28.02
C PRO A 16 34.06 -21.91 -27.74
N SER A 17 33.12 -22.20 -28.63
CA SER A 17 31.77 -21.67 -28.53
C SER A 17 31.11 -22.20 -27.26
N PRO A 18 30.40 -21.35 -26.49
CA PRO A 18 29.79 -21.77 -25.23
C PRO A 18 28.79 -22.91 -25.47
N GLU A 19 28.80 -23.91 -24.58
CA GLU A 19 27.84 -25.02 -24.63
C GLU A 19 26.40 -24.49 -24.60
N ILE A 20 25.67 -24.68 -25.69
CA ILE A 20 24.28 -24.25 -25.80
C ILE A 20 23.44 -25.17 -24.93
N ARG A 21 22.62 -24.62 -24.02
CA ARG A 21 21.64 -25.37 -23.22
C ARG A 21 20.28 -24.70 -23.29
N PHE A 22 19.23 -25.48 -23.55
CA PHE A 22 17.87 -24.97 -23.68
C PHE A 22 17.07 -25.22 -22.40
N ARG A 23 16.53 -24.14 -21.80
CA ARG A 23 15.67 -24.17 -20.60
C ARG A 23 14.19 -24.06 -20.98
N ASN A 24 13.81 -22.94 -21.60
CA ASN A 24 12.41 -22.60 -21.90
C ASN A 24 11.99 -22.86 -23.36
N TYR A 25 12.90 -23.39 -24.20
CA TYR A 25 12.66 -23.61 -25.63
C TYR A 25 12.93 -25.08 -26.02
N VAL A 26 12.11 -25.65 -26.90
CA VAL A 26 12.30 -27.01 -27.45
C VAL A 26 12.66 -26.90 -28.93
N PRO A 27 13.93 -27.11 -29.31
CA PRO A 27 14.35 -27.09 -30.71
C PRO A 27 13.66 -28.17 -31.55
N LYS A 28 13.36 -27.86 -32.81
CA LYS A 28 12.78 -28.82 -33.76
C LYS A 28 13.80 -29.84 -34.26
N ASP A 29 15.07 -29.46 -34.35
CA ASP A 29 16.15 -30.33 -34.83
C ASP A 29 16.57 -31.36 -33.76
N PRO A 30 16.66 -32.66 -34.10
CA PRO A 30 16.95 -33.72 -33.13
C PRO A 30 18.35 -33.60 -32.50
N LYS A 31 19.32 -33.03 -33.23
CA LYS A 31 20.68 -32.78 -32.72
C LYS A 31 20.70 -31.73 -31.60
N LEU A 32 19.80 -30.74 -31.66
CA LEU A 32 19.71 -29.66 -30.68
C LEU A 32 18.86 -30.04 -29.46
N ARG A 33 17.98 -31.06 -29.59
CA ARG A 33 17.16 -31.58 -28.47
C ARG A 33 17.98 -32.25 -27.38
N GLN A 34 19.16 -32.79 -27.70
CA GLN A 34 20.07 -33.40 -26.73
C GLN A 34 20.62 -32.40 -25.69
N PHE A 35 20.56 -31.10 -26.02
CA PHE A 35 21.03 -30.02 -25.17
C PHE A 35 19.90 -29.37 -24.34
N CYS A 36 18.70 -29.96 -24.34
CA CYS A 36 17.60 -29.52 -23.48
C CYS A 36 17.80 -30.02 -22.06
N LEU A 37 17.64 -29.13 -21.08
CA LEU A 37 17.64 -29.53 -19.68
C LEU A 37 16.36 -30.29 -19.34
N PRO A 38 16.45 -31.33 -18.48
CA PRO A 38 15.26 -32.02 -18.01
C PRO A 38 14.38 -31.01 -17.26
N ARG A 39 13.09 -30.97 -17.62
CA ARG A 39 12.12 -30.19 -16.85
C ARG A 39 11.91 -30.92 -15.52
N PRO A 40 12.09 -30.25 -14.37
CA PRO A 40 11.77 -30.86 -13.10
C PRO A 40 10.29 -31.28 -13.12
N SER A 41 10.00 -32.48 -12.61
CA SER A 41 8.62 -32.92 -12.48
C SER A 41 7.93 -32.07 -11.41
N VAL A 42 6.65 -31.74 -11.61
CA VAL A 42 5.86 -30.99 -10.62
C VAL A 42 5.87 -31.72 -9.28
N GLU A 43 5.80 -33.05 -9.29
CA GLU A 43 5.85 -33.90 -8.10
C GLU A 43 7.18 -33.80 -7.34
N GLU A 44 8.29 -33.55 -8.03
CA GLU A 44 9.61 -33.39 -7.39
C GLU A 44 9.72 -32.05 -6.69
N LEU A 45 9.18 -30.99 -7.30
CA LEU A 45 9.12 -29.66 -6.71
C LEU A 45 8.21 -29.64 -5.48
N GLU A 46 7.03 -30.27 -5.56
CA GLU A 46 6.12 -30.38 -4.41
C GLU A 46 6.78 -31.12 -3.24
N LYS A 47 7.51 -32.21 -3.51
CA LYS A 47 8.27 -32.94 -2.48
C LYS A 47 9.39 -32.10 -1.87
N GLN A 48 10.10 -31.31 -2.68
CA GLN A 48 11.14 -30.40 -2.19
C GLN A 48 10.56 -29.32 -1.29
N ILE A 49 9.47 -28.67 -1.73
CA ILE A 49 8.78 -27.63 -0.95
C ILE A 49 8.24 -28.22 0.36
N ALA A 50 7.63 -29.41 0.31
CA ALA A 50 7.12 -30.08 1.51
C ALA A 50 8.25 -30.43 2.49
N LYS A 51 9.41 -30.87 2.00
CA LYS A 51 10.59 -31.16 2.82
C LYS A 51 11.14 -29.89 3.48
N GLU A 52 11.30 -28.83 2.70
CA GLU A 52 11.79 -27.53 3.21
C GLU A 52 10.83 -26.92 4.24
N ALA A 53 9.52 -27.00 3.99
CA ALA A 53 8.51 -26.56 4.94
C ALA A 53 8.55 -27.38 6.25
N GLN A 54 8.71 -28.70 6.15
CA GLN A 54 8.86 -29.57 7.33
C GLN A 54 10.13 -29.26 8.11
N GLU A 55 11.25 -29.02 7.43
CA GLU A 55 12.53 -28.64 8.05
C GLU A 55 12.41 -27.29 8.77
N ALA A 56 11.76 -26.29 8.16
CA ALA A 56 11.50 -24.99 8.79
C ALA A 56 10.62 -25.10 10.04
N VAL A 57 9.59 -25.95 10.00
CA VAL A 57 8.71 -26.23 11.16
C VAL A 57 9.45 -26.98 12.27
N GLN A 58 10.36 -27.90 11.93
CA GLN A 58 11.17 -28.62 12.90
C GLN A 58 12.20 -27.69 13.56
N ALA A 59 12.91 -26.87 12.77
CA ALA A 59 13.83 -25.86 13.28
C ALA A 59 13.14 -24.88 14.23
N ALA A 60 11.94 -24.40 13.88
CA ALA A 60 11.15 -23.51 14.74
C ALA A 60 10.64 -24.16 16.04
N LYS A 61 10.56 -25.50 16.09
CA LYS A 61 10.16 -26.26 17.29
C LYS A 61 11.36 -26.61 18.18
N GLU A 62 12.54 -26.79 17.59
CA GLU A 62 13.78 -27.07 18.31
C GLU A 62 14.37 -25.80 18.95
N GLU A 63 14.07 -24.63 18.42
CA GLU A 63 14.31 -23.36 19.09
C GLU A 63 13.38 -23.22 20.30
N ASP A 64 13.98 -23.10 21.49
CA ASP A 64 13.27 -22.95 22.76
C ASP A 64 12.34 -21.74 22.70
N ILE A 65 11.03 -21.99 22.81
CA ILE A 65 9.97 -20.97 22.78
C ILE A 65 10.26 -19.85 23.78
N LEU A 66 10.93 -20.18 24.91
CA LEU A 66 11.34 -19.23 25.94
C LEU A 66 12.37 -18.21 25.44
N SER A 67 13.21 -18.58 24.48
CA SER A 67 14.21 -17.70 23.85
C SER A 67 13.59 -16.71 22.85
N GLN A 68 12.40 -17.03 22.32
CA GLN A 68 11.61 -16.12 21.47
C GLN A 68 10.75 -15.15 22.29
N VAL A 69 10.52 -15.43 23.57
CA VAL A 69 9.82 -14.54 24.50
C VAL A 69 10.82 -13.53 25.08
N VAL A 70 11.08 -12.47 24.32
CA VAL A 70 11.63 -11.24 24.90
C VAL A 70 10.60 -10.66 25.88
N PRO A 71 11.01 -10.16 27.06
CA PRO A 71 10.09 -9.43 27.95
C PRO A 71 9.44 -8.28 27.20
N ARG A 72 8.14 -8.43 26.87
CA ARG A 72 7.38 -7.35 26.24
C ARG A 72 7.18 -6.21 27.23
N ARG A 73 6.97 -5.00 26.69
CA ARG A 73 6.66 -3.82 27.52
C ARG A 73 5.42 -4.11 28.38
N PRO A 74 5.40 -3.80 29.69
CA PRO A 74 4.27 -4.11 30.58
C PRO A 74 2.89 -3.66 30.05
N ASN A 75 2.85 -2.56 29.29
CA ASN A 75 1.61 -1.98 28.77
C ASN A 75 1.26 -2.42 27.34
N TRP A 76 1.95 -3.41 26.77
CA TRP A 76 1.73 -3.84 25.38
C TRP A 76 0.32 -4.39 25.15
N ASP A 77 -0.19 -5.11 26.13
CA ASP A 77 -1.52 -5.71 26.14
C ASP A 77 -2.60 -4.62 26.22
N LEU A 78 -2.41 -3.67 27.15
CA LEU A 78 -3.27 -2.51 27.30
C LEU A 78 -3.35 -1.68 26.01
N LYS A 79 -2.21 -1.47 25.33
CA LYS A 79 -2.20 -0.75 24.06
C LYS A 79 -3.03 -1.47 23.03
N ARG A 80 -2.78 -2.77 22.80
CA ARG A 80 -3.50 -3.57 21.83
C ARG A 80 -5.02 -3.57 22.09
N ASP A 81 -5.41 -3.75 23.34
CA ASP A 81 -6.82 -3.87 23.71
C ASP A 81 -7.56 -2.52 23.68
N VAL A 82 -6.84 -1.41 23.88
CA VAL A 82 -7.39 -0.05 23.84
C VAL A 82 -7.32 0.55 22.43
N GLU A 83 -6.41 0.09 21.57
CA GLU A 83 -6.18 0.62 20.22
C GLU A 83 -7.45 0.64 19.39
N ARG A 84 -8.21 -0.47 19.36
CA ARG A 84 -9.50 -0.52 18.64
C ARG A 84 -10.49 0.54 19.13
N LYS A 85 -10.55 0.80 20.44
CA LYS A 85 -11.45 1.81 21.01
C LYS A 85 -10.97 3.22 20.69
N ILE A 86 -9.66 3.47 20.71
CA ILE A 86 -9.07 4.75 20.32
C ILE A 86 -9.34 5.03 18.86
N THR A 87 -9.20 4.06 17.95
CA THR A 87 -9.47 4.26 16.52
C THR A 87 -10.93 4.69 16.28
N ILE A 88 -11.89 3.99 16.90
CA ILE A 88 -13.31 4.36 16.81
C ILE A 88 -13.57 5.76 17.39
N LEU A 89 -12.95 6.07 18.53
CA LEU A 89 -13.13 7.37 19.18
C LEU A 89 -12.47 8.52 18.40
N SER A 90 -11.29 8.29 17.82
CA SER A 90 -10.60 9.26 16.97
C SER A 90 -11.48 9.64 15.79
N ARG A 91 -12.00 8.64 15.06
CA ARG A 91 -12.94 8.85 13.94
C ARG A 91 -14.15 9.70 14.36
N ARG A 92 -14.76 9.39 15.51
CA ARG A 92 -15.89 10.19 16.03
C ARG A 92 -15.50 11.61 16.40
N THR A 93 -14.30 11.79 16.94
CA THR A 93 -13.77 13.11 17.32
C THR A 93 -13.50 13.95 16.07
N ASP A 94 -12.91 13.35 15.05
CA ASP A 94 -12.65 13.97 13.75
C ASP A 94 -13.96 14.40 13.07
N LYS A 95 -14.99 13.55 13.08
CA LYS A 95 -16.34 13.93 12.60
C LYS A 95 -16.95 15.09 13.41
N ALA A 96 -16.81 15.08 14.73
CA ALA A 96 -17.29 16.17 15.58
C ALA A 96 -16.54 17.49 15.30
N ILE A 97 -15.23 17.43 15.06
CA ILE A 97 -14.43 18.60 14.67
C ILE A 97 -14.95 19.17 13.35
N VAL A 98 -15.20 18.33 12.34
CA VAL A 98 -15.74 18.77 11.05
C VAL A 98 -17.11 19.43 11.20
N GLN A 99 -18.00 18.87 12.04
CA GLN A 99 -19.30 19.48 12.35
C GLN A 99 -19.14 20.87 12.97
N LEU A 100 -18.22 21.04 13.93
CA LEU A 100 -17.93 22.33 14.54
C LEU A 100 -17.37 23.34 13.53
N ILE A 101 -16.49 22.92 12.62
CA ILE A 101 -15.98 23.79 11.55
C ILE A 101 -17.12 24.25 10.65
N ARG A 102 -18.06 23.34 10.30
CA ARG A 102 -19.24 23.66 9.50
C ARG A 102 -20.12 24.69 10.17
N GLU A 103 -20.47 24.48 11.43
CA GLU A 103 -21.27 25.42 12.21
C GLU A 103 -20.58 26.79 12.29
N LYS A 104 -19.26 26.81 12.51
CA LYS A 104 -18.50 28.07 12.62
C LYS A 104 -18.44 28.84 11.30
N ILE A 105 -18.30 28.16 10.15
CA ILE A 105 -18.38 28.78 8.82
C ILE A 105 -19.80 29.30 8.54
N GLU A 106 -20.84 28.55 8.88
CA GLU A 106 -22.23 28.97 8.68
C GLU A 106 -22.60 30.18 9.57
N GLN A 107 -22.19 30.17 10.83
CA GLN A 107 -22.35 31.31 11.74
C GLN A 107 -21.62 32.55 11.21
N ASN A 108 -20.40 32.38 10.68
CA ASN A 108 -19.65 33.48 10.10
C ASN A 108 -20.34 34.07 8.85
N LYS A 109 -20.85 33.21 7.95
CA LYS A 109 -21.62 33.63 6.78
C LYS A 109 -22.87 34.42 7.17
N LYS A 110 -23.67 33.89 8.11
CA LYS A 110 -24.88 34.57 8.63
C LYS A 110 -24.53 35.92 9.26
N ALA A 111 -23.49 35.98 10.09
CA ALA A 111 -23.04 37.23 10.71
C ALA A 111 -22.63 38.28 9.65
N LYS A 112 -21.97 37.84 8.57
CA LYS A 112 -21.57 38.72 7.45
C LYS A 112 -22.75 39.20 6.62
N GLU A 113 -23.75 38.35 6.38
CA GLU A 113 -24.99 38.72 5.66
C GLU A 113 -25.82 39.72 6.46
N LEU A 114 -25.97 39.50 7.78
CA LEU A 114 -26.64 40.43 8.70
C LEU A 114 -25.92 41.80 8.75
N ALA A 115 -24.59 41.80 8.83
CA ALA A 115 -23.78 43.02 8.80
C ALA A 115 -23.82 43.75 7.43
N GLY A 116 -24.08 43.03 6.33
CA GLY A 116 -24.24 43.61 4.99
C GLY A 116 -25.64 44.18 4.73
N ALA A 117 -26.67 43.70 5.43
CA ALA A 117 -28.05 44.15 5.31
C ALA A 117 -28.40 45.33 6.25
N GLU A 118 -27.79 45.40 7.44
CA GLU A 118 -28.04 46.46 8.42
C GLU A 118 -27.09 47.65 8.26
N GLY A 119 -27.30 48.42 7.20
CA GLY A 119 -27.00 49.85 7.23
C GLY A 119 -28.09 50.57 8.02
N VAL A 120 -28.03 50.58 9.37
CA VAL A 120 -28.58 51.59 10.31
C VAL A 120 -28.74 50.98 11.72
N GLY A 121 -28.08 51.59 12.72
CA GLY A 121 -28.55 51.61 14.12
C GLY A 121 -27.96 50.60 15.09
N LYS A 122 -26.86 50.97 15.76
CA LYS A 122 -26.33 50.30 16.97
C LYS A 122 -27.41 50.04 18.03
N LYS A 123 -27.42 48.84 18.62
CA LYS A 123 -27.55 48.59 20.07
C LYS A 123 -27.15 47.15 20.45
N ASP A 124 -26.02 47.07 21.15
CA ASP A 124 -25.75 46.23 22.32
C ASP A 124 -26.05 44.72 22.25
N PHE A 125 -25.12 43.95 21.67
CA PHE A 125 -24.82 42.59 22.12
C PHE A 125 -23.35 42.29 21.87
N GLU A 126 -22.57 42.19 22.95
CA GLU A 126 -21.16 41.76 22.93
C GLU A 126 -21.07 40.28 22.53
N THR A 127 -21.18 40.00 21.24
CA THR A 127 -20.46 38.89 20.64
C THR A 127 -19.39 39.50 19.78
N ALA A 128 -18.15 39.51 20.27
CA ALA A 128 -16.98 39.65 19.43
C ALA A 128 -16.95 38.42 18.49
N THR A 129 -17.79 38.44 17.45
CA THR A 129 -17.73 37.48 16.37
C THR A 129 -16.49 37.84 15.58
N GLU A 130 -15.34 37.29 15.99
CA GLU A 130 -14.14 37.35 15.18
C GLU A 130 -14.49 36.74 13.82
N HIS A 131 -14.48 37.58 12.78
CA HIS A 131 -14.74 37.11 11.44
C HIS A 131 -13.55 36.26 11.01
N LEU A 132 -13.81 34.97 10.73
CA LEU A 132 -12.85 34.08 10.10
C LEU A 132 -12.26 34.76 8.86
N SER A 133 -10.94 34.73 8.79
CA SER A 133 -10.17 35.11 7.62
C SER A 133 -10.53 34.22 6.44
N LYS A 134 -10.25 34.70 5.22
CA LYS A 134 -10.48 33.89 4.01
C LYS A 134 -9.67 32.58 4.04
N GLU A 135 -8.44 32.65 4.56
CA GLU A 135 -7.55 31.50 4.71
C GLU A 135 -8.14 30.42 5.63
N GLU A 136 -8.77 30.81 6.75
CA GLU A 136 -9.42 29.88 7.67
C GLU A 136 -10.67 29.21 7.06
N ILE A 137 -11.43 29.95 6.25
CA ILE A 137 -12.61 29.41 5.56
C ILE A 137 -12.18 28.42 4.46
N GLU A 138 -11.15 28.75 3.69
CA GLU A 138 -10.57 27.89 2.65
C GLU A 138 -9.96 26.62 3.26
N LEU A 139 -9.23 26.75 4.37
CA LEU A 139 -8.72 25.61 5.13
C LEU A 139 -9.86 24.73 5.63
N GLY A 140 -10.89 25.31 6.23
CA GLY A 140 -12.06 24.56 6.71
C GLY A 140 -12.80 23.82 5.60
N GLN A 141 -12.94 24.42 4.41
CA GLN A 141 -13.51 23.75 3.22
C GLN A 141 -12.63 22.60 2.73
N THR A 142 -11.31 22.79 2.74
CA THR A 142 -10.35 21.74 2.35
C THR A 142 -10.43 20.55 3.29
N VAL A 143 -10.50 20.79 4.60
CA VAL A 143 -10.64 19.74 5.62
C VAL A 143 -11.97 18.99 5.47
N MET A 144 -13.07 19.69 5.17
CA MET A 144 -14.37 19.04 4.91
C MET A 144 -14.33 18.12 3.69
N ASN A 145 -13.74 18.59 2.59
CA ASN A 145 -13.64 17.77 1.37
C ASN A 145 -12.82 16.51 1.61
N ALA A 146 -11.65 16.65 2.26
CA ALA A 146 -10.79 15.52 2.59
C ALA A 146 -11.47 14.49 3.50
N MET A 147 -12.29 14.93 4.47
CA MET A 147 -12.98 14.01 5.37
C MET A 147 -14.17 13.31 4.71
N ASN A 148 -14.89 13.99 3.81
CA ASN A 148 -15.94 13.35 3.00
C ASN A 148 -15.36 12.27 2.09
N GLU A 149 -14.20 12.53 1.47
CA GLU A 149 -13.49 11.52 0.66
C GLU A 149 -13.05 10.31 1.50
N MET A 150 -12.64 10.51 2.76
CA MET A 150 -12.31 9.40 3.67
C MET A 150 -13.54 8.58 4.10
N ASP A 151 -14.65 9.25 4.40
CA ASP A 151 -15.89 8.58 4.79
C ASP A 151 -16.45 7.73 3.62
N GLU A 152 -16.35 8.19 2.37
CA GLU A 152 -16.74 7.42 1.18
C GLU A 152 -15.90 6.15 0.96
N ILE A 153 -14.62 6.17 1.34
CA ILE A 153 -13.72 5.00 1.20
C ILE A 153 -14.02 3.96 2.29
N ASP A 154 -14.25 4.39 3.54
CA ASP A 154 -14.57 3.48 4.65
C ASP A 154 -15.93 2.76 4.43
N ASP A 155 -16.94 3.45 3.87
CA ASP A 155 -18.24 2.83 3.55
C ASP A 155 -18.12 1.77 2.42
N PHE A 156 -17.16 1.94 1.51
CA PHE A 156 -16.89 1.00 0.42
C PHE A 156 -16.25 -0.31 0.93
N ASP A 157 -15.36 -0.21 1.93
CA ASP A 157 -14.71 -1.37 2.56
C ASP A 157 -15.70 -2.19 3.44
N GLU A 158 -16.74 -1.57 4.03
CA GLU A 158 -17.79 -2.29 4.78
C GLU A 158 -18.80 -3.03 3.88
N GLU A 159 -19.03 -2.58 2.64
CA GLU A 159 -19.90 -3.29 1.68
C GLU A 159 -19.26 -4.55 1.08
N GLU A 160 -17.92 -4.63 1.01
CA GLU A 160 -17.21 -5.78 0.42
C GLU A 160 -17.03 -6.97 1.39
N GLU A 161 -17.20 -6.75 2.71
CA GLU A 161 -17.15 -7.80 3.74
C GLU A 161 -18.54 -8.40 4.11
N ALA A 162 -19.63 -7.98 3.47
CA ALA A 162 -21.01 -8.42 3.76
C ALA A 162 -21.54 -9.58 2.88
#